data_AF-A0A671U9G7-F1
#
_entry.id   AF-A0A671U9G7-F1
#
_cell.length_a   1.000
_cell.length_b   1.000
_cell.length_c   1.000
_cell.angle_alpha   90.00
_cell.angle_beta   90.00
_cell.angle_gamma   90.00
#
_symmetry.space_group_name_H-M   'P 1'
#
loop_
_entity.id
_entity.type
_entity.pdbx_description
1 polymer ?
#
loop_
_entity_poly.entity_id
_entity_poly.type
_entity_poly.pdbx_seq_one_letter_code
_entity_poly.pdbx_strand_id
1 'polypeptide(L)'
;EPSWHRVFVNRSLAMEKIKCFGFDMDYTLAVYKSPEYESLGFELTVERLVSIGYPQELLSFVYDPSFPTRGLVFDTMYGNLLKVDAYGNILVCVHGFNFLRGPEIRERYPNKFIQRDDTERFYILNTLFNLPETYLFACLVDFFSNCDTYTSCETGFKNGDLFMSYKSMFQDVRDAVDWVHFKGTLKEKTVENLEKYVVKDGKLPLLLSRMNEVAKVFLATNSDYKYTDKIMTYLFDFPHGPKAGTSHRPWQSYFDLILVDARKPLFFGEGTVLRQVDTTTGRLKIGTYTGPLQHGIVYSGGSSDIVCDLLGAKGKDIVYIGDHIFGDILKSKKRQGWRTFLVIPELAQELHAYTLSDMYNVLTVWSCISKYCTKQSQRGLTIYSCLPALFEELQGLDIFLAELYK
;
A
#
# COMPACT_ATOMS: atom_id res chain seq x y z
N GLU A 1 -22.39 -5.34 14.12
CA GLU A 1 -21.00 -5.40 14.62
C GLU A 1 -20.07 -4.85 13.54
N PRO A 2 -19.06 -4.03 13.90
CA PRO A 2 -18.04 -3.64 12.94
C PRO A 2 -17.35 -4.89 12.41
N SER A 3 -17.42 -5.11 11.09
CA SER A 3 -17.04 -6.38 10.50
C SER A 3 -15.56 -6.38 10.10
N TRP A 4 -14.66 -6.32 11.08
CA TRP A 4 -13.20 -6.38 10.88
C TRP A 4 -12.74 -7.62 10.10
N HIS A 5 -13.57 -8.68 10.13
CA HIS A 5 -13.31 -9.98 9.54
C HIS A 5 -14.06 -10.20 8.21
N ARG A 6 -14.59 -9.14 7.58
CA ARG A 6 -15.41 -9.25 6.36
C ARG A 6 -14.57 -9.09 5.10
N VAL A 7 -14.91 -9.89 4.09
CA VAL A 7 -14.49 -9.64 2.71
C VAL A 7 -15.52 -8.70 2.06
N PHE A 8 -15.10 -7.50 1.68
CA PHE A 8 -15.93 -6.55 0.95
C PHE A 8 -15.99 -6.89 -0.54
N VAL A 9 -17.13 -6.64 -1.18
CA VAL A 9 -17.42 -7.12 -2.55
C VAL A 9 -17.80 -5.98 -3.46
N ASN A 10 -16.92 -5.64 -4.41
CA ASN A 10 -17.19 -4.68 -5.48
C ASN A 10 -17.92 -5.31 -6.69
N ARG A 11 -17.67 -6.60 -6.96
CA ARG A 11 -18.27 -7.37 -8.05
C ARG A 11 -18.50 -8.81 -7.60
N SER A 12 -19.65 -9.39 -7.93
CA SER A 12 -19.99 -10.77 -7.55
C SER A 12 -18.94 -11.78 -8.01
N LEU A 13 -18.58 -12.71 -7.12
CA LEU A 13 -17.60 -13.75 -7.37
C LEU A 13 -18.10 -15.07 -6.77
N ALA A 14 -18.40 -16.03 -7.63
CA ALA A 14 -18.75 -17.38 -7.23
C ALA A 14 -17.46 -18.18 -6.95
N MET A 15 -17.15 -18.41 -5.68
CA MET A 15 -15.91 -19.06 -5.25
C MET A 15 -15.76 -20.48 -5.79
N GLU A 16 -16.87 -21.20 -6.00
CA GLU A 16 -16.90 -22.53 -6.62
C GLU A 16 -16.29 -22.60 -8.04
N LYS A 17 -16.19 -21.45 -8.73
CA LYS A 17 -15.62 -21.38 -10.09
C LYS A 17 -14.12 -21.12 -10.09
N ILE A 18 -13.53 -20.88 -8.92
CA ILE A 18 -12.12 -20.59 -8.77
C ILE A 18 -11.35 -21.90 -8.69
N LYS A 19 -10.33 -22.04 -9.53
CA LYS A 19 -9.48 -23.22 -9.61
C LYS A 19 -8.05 -22.96 -9.18
N CYS A 20 -7.66 -21.68 -9.10
CA CYS A 20 -6.35 -21.28 -8.60
C CYS A 20 -6.41 -20.05 -7.70
N PHE A 21 -5.71 -20.13 -6.58
CA PHE A 21 -5.43 -19.00 -5.68
C PHE A 21 -3.98 -18.58 -5.85
N GLY A 22 -3.77 -17.35 -6.30
CA GLY A 22 -2.45 -16.76 -6.46
C GLY A 22 -2.18 -15.70 -5.41
N PHE A 23 -0.97 -15.67 -4.87
CA PHE A 23 -0.57 -14.73 -3.83
C PHE A 23 0.65 -13.91 -4.26
N ASP A 24 0.65 -12.63 -3.87
CA ASP A 24 1.89 -11.90 -3.62
C ASP A 24 2.42 -12.19 -2.20
N MET A 25 3.68 -11.86 -1.93
CA MET A 25 4.29 -12.05 -0.60
C MET A 25 4.23 -10.77 0.24
N ASP A 26 5.00 -9.75 -0.15
CA ASP A 26 5.20 -8.54 0.64
C ASP A 26 3.89 -7.76 0.80
N TYR A 27 3.59 -7.29 2.02
CA TYR A 27 2.32 -6.63 2.41
C TYR A 27 1.01 -7.40 2.11
N THR A 28 1.11 -8.65 1.64
CA THR A 28 -0.01 -9.53 1.34
C THR A 28 -0.03 -10.74 2.29
N LEU A 29 0.98 -11.62 2.19
CA LEU A 29 1.21 -12.71 3.15
C LEU A 29 2.08 -12.23 4.31
N ALA A 30 3.11 -11.46 3.99
CA ALA A 30 4.05 -10.86 4.94
C ALA A 30 3.67 -9.39 5.16
N VAL A 31 2.76 -9.14 6.10
CA VAL A 31 2.42 -7.76 6.48
C VAL A 31 3.50 -7.24 7.43
N TYR A 32 4.20 -6.19 7.03
CA TYR A 32 5.19 -5.54 7.89
C TYR A 32 4.51 -4.70 8.97
N LYS A 33 5.10 -4.67 10.17
CA LYS A 33 4.57 -3.94 11.33
C LYS A 33 4.84 -2.45 11.20
N SER A 34 3.78 -1.68 11.39
CA SER A 34 3.81 -0.22 11.42
C SER A 34 3.79 0.30 12.86
N PRO A 35 4.61 1.33 13.20
CA PRO A 35 5.45 2.12 12.29
C PRO A 35 6.91 1.62 12.18
N GLU A 36 7.26 0.49 12.80
CA GLU A 36 8.65 0.05 12.95
C GLU A 36 9.36 -0.21 11.61
N TYR A 37 8.66 -0.80 10.65
CA TYR A 37 9.25 -1.12 9.35
C TYR A 37 9.42 0.13 8.48
N GLU A 38 8.44 1.04 8.50
CA GLU A 38 8.51 2.32 7.82
C GLU A 38 9.65 3.18 8.39
N SER A 39 9.81 3.24 9.72
CA SER A 39 10.90 3.97 10.37
C SER A 39 12.26 3.41 9.95
N LEU A 40 12.41 2.08 9.92
CA LEU A 40 13.65 1.45 9.45
C LEU A 40 13.96 1.82 7.99
N GLY A 41 12.95 1.75 7.10
CA GLY A 41 13.12 2.15 5.70
C GLY A 41 13.48 3.63 5.55
N PHE A 42 12.87 4.50 6.37
CA PHE A 42 13.13 5.93 6.40
C PHE A 42 14.57 6.24 6.82
N GLU A 43 15.01 5.71 7.97
CA GLU A 43 16.36 5.91 8.53
C GLU A 43 17.44 5.50 7.53
N LEU A 44 17.32 4.29 6.95
CA LEU A 44 18.29 3.79 5.97
C LEU A 44 18.31 4.62 4.68
N THR A 45 17.16 5.16 4.27
CA THR A 45 17.06 6.03 3.08
C THR A 45 17.73 7.38 3.36
N VAL A 46 17.50 7.95 4.53
CA VAL A 46 18.17 9.18 5.00
C VAL A 46 19.67 8.99 5.06
N GLU A 47 20.16 7.92 5.71
CA GLU A 47 21.59 7.57 5.74
C GLU A 47 22.17 7.44 4.33
N ARG A 48 21.42 6.82 3.40
CA ARG A 48 21.83 6.67 2.01
C ARG A 48 21.97 8.02 1.30
N LEU A 49 21.01 8.93 1.45
CA LEU A 49 21.07 10.29 0.87
C LEU A 49 22.28 11.07 1.40
N VAL A 50 22.51 11.01 2.71
CA VAL A 50 23.66 11.67 3.35
C VAL A 50 24.97 11.08 2.83
N SER A 51 25.04 9.75 2.64
CA SER A 51 26.24 9.09 2.10
C SER A 51 26.61 9.51 0.67
N ILE A 52 25.64 10.03 -0.11
CA ILE A 52 25.86 10.51 -1.49
C ILE A 52 26.02 12.04 -1.57
N GLY A 53 26.00 12.74 -0.43
CA GLY A 53 26.33 14.17 -0.36
C GLY A 53 25.19 15.09 0.04
N TYR A 54 24.02 14.58 0.44
CA TYR A 54 23.00 15.42 1.07
C TYR A 54 23.47 15.95 2.44
N PRO A 55 22.93 17.08 2.93
CA PRO A 55 23.35 17.71 4.19
C PRO A 55 23.23 16.78 5.41
N GLN A 56 24.14 16.92 6.38
CA GLN A 56 24.19 16.06 7.57
C GLN A 56 22.98 16.23 8.49
N GLU A 57 22.32 17.38 8.42
CA GLU A 57 21.12 17.74 9.17
C GLU A 57 19.96 16.77 8.91
N LEU A 58 19.94 16.11 7.74
CA LEU A 58 18.94 15.09 7.42
C LEU A 58 18.97 13.91 8.43
N LEU A 59 20.13 13.61 9.04
CA LEU A 59 20.25 12.55 10.05
C LEU A 59 19.43 12.83 11.31
N SER A 60 18.98 14.07 11.53
CA SER A 60 18.09 14.41 12.64
C SER A 60 16.60 14.15 12.35
N PHE A 61 16.25 13.80 11.10
CA PHE A 61 14.88 13.48 10.78
C PHE A 61 14.44 12.20 11.47
N VAL A 62 13.21 12.22 11.98
CA VAL A 62 12.55 11.07 12.60
C VAL A 62 11.25 10.83 11.87
N TYR A 63 10.99 9.57 11.49
CA TYR A 63 9.78 9.19 10.78
C TYR A 63 8.53 9.48 11.63
N ASP A 64 7.57 10.21 11.05
CA ASP A 64 6.27 10.47 11.67
C ASP A 64 5.17 9.73 10.89
N PRO A 65 4.60 8.64 11.44
CA PRO A 65 3.55 7.88 10.77
C PRO A 65 2.21 8.62 10.68
N SER A 66 2.04 9.76 11.36
CA SER A 66 0.78 10.53 11.36
C SER A 66 0.60 11.39 10.11
N PHE A 67 1.68 11.67 9.38
CA PHE A 67 1.67 12.52 8.19
C PHE A 67 1.30 11.78 6.89
N PRO A 68 2.01 10.71 6.48
CA PRO A 68 1.82 10.15 5.14
C PRO A 68 0.52 9.33 5.06
N THR A 69 -0.20 9.48 3.95
CA THR A 69 -1.28 8.57 3.54
C THR A 69 -0.89 7.92 2.22
N ARG A 70 -1.15 6.64 2.03
CA ARG A 70 -0.86 5.95 0.77
C ARG A 70 -1.72 6.50 -0.38
N GLY A 71 -1.15 6.53 -1.59
CA GLY A 71 -1.83 6.95 -2.82
C GLY A 71 -1.72 8.44 -3.13
N LEU A 72 -0.88 9.18 -2.40
CA LEU A 72 -0.54 10.56 -2.75
C LEU A 72 0.23 10.62 -4.08
N VAL A 73 0.18 11.78 -4.73
CA VAL A 73 0.89 12.07 -5.96
C VAL A 73 1.94 13.13 -5.68
N PHE A 74 3.20 12.83 -5.99
CA PHE A 74 4.27 13.82 -5.94
C PHE A 74 4.38 14.55 -7.28
N ASP A 75 4.29 15.88 -7.27
CA ASP A 75 4.55 16.73 -8.43
C ASP A 75 6.04 17.09 -8.49
N THR A 76 6.78 16.47 -9.40
CA THR A 76 8.22 16.70 -9.57
C THR A 76 8.57 18.08 -10.13
N MET A 77 7.59 18.83 -10.67
CA MET A 77 7.81 20.19 -11.14
C MET A 77 7.81 21.19 -9.99
N TYR A 78 6.87 21.05 -9.04
CA TYR A 78 6.62 22.05 -7.99
C TYR A 78 6.87 21.56 -6.56
N GLY A 79 7.30 20.31 -6.37
CA GLY A 79 7.65 19.77 -5.06
C GLY A 79 6.47 19.61 -4.11
N ASN A 80 5.27 19.36 -4.64
CA ASN A 80 4.04 19.24 -3.85
C ASN A 80 3.60 17.78 -3.72
N LEU A 81 3.11 17.42 -2.53
CA LEU A 81 2.31 16.22 -2.34
C LEU A 81 0.84 16.55 -2.54
N LEU A 82 0.19 15.79 -3.42
CA LEU A 82 -1.18 16.01 -3.85
C LEU A 82 -2.04 14.80 -3.49
N LYS A 83 -3.18 15.05 -2.83
CA LYS A 83 -4.28 14.10 -2.76
C LYS A 83 -5.26 14.44 -3.86
N VAL A 84 -5.56 13.49 -4.74
CA VAL A 84 -6.42 13.72 -5.91
C VAL A 84 -7.56 12.73 -5.98
N ASP A 85 -8.65 13.12 -6.64
CA ASP A 85 -9.75 12.21 -6.96
C ASP A 85 -9.47 11.38 -8.22
N ALA A 86 -10.44 10.56 -8.63
CA ALA A 86 -10.32 9.69 -9.81
C ALA A 86 -10.20 10.45 -11.15
N TYR A 87 -10.48 11.75 -11.19
CA TYR A 87 -10.38 12.60 -12.36
C TYR A 87 -9.10 13.44 -12.36
N GLY A 88 -8.37 13.51 -11.24
CA GLY A 88 -7.18 14.35 -11.09
C GLY A 88 -7.48 15.72 -10.47
N ASN A 89 -8.67 15.93 -9.91
CA ASN A 89 -8.97 17.14 -9.15
C ASN A 89 -8.25 17.10 -7.80
N ILE A 90 -7.66 18.21 -7.40
CA ILE A 90 -6.86 18.34 -6.17
C ILE A 90 -7.79 18.50 -4.97
N LEU A 91 -7.73 17.53 -4.05
CA LEU A 91 -8.43 17.54 -2.76
C LEU A 91 -7.57 18.19 -1.67
N VAL A 92 -6.28 17.85 -1.65
CA VAL A 92 -5.28 18.38 -0.69
C VAL A 92 -3.99 18.65 -1.45
N CYS A 93 -3.31 19.74 -1.12
CA CYS A 93 -2.00 20.08 -1.63
C CYS A 93 -1.09 20.50 -0.47
N VAL A 94 0.08 19.88 -0.35
CA VAL A 94 1.05 20.17 0.71
C VAL A 94 2.40 20.46 0.08
N HIS A 95 3.04 21.54 0.52
CA HIS A 95 4.41 21.92 0.16
C HIS A 95 5.30 21.85 1.41
N GLY A 96 6.17 20.85 1.49
CA GLY A 96 6.83 20.51 2.76
C GLY A 96 5.78 20.07 3.78
N PHE A 97 5.67 20.81 4.89
CA PHE A 97 4.58 20.65 5.87
C PHE A 97 3.50 21.74 5.78
N ASN A 98 3.57 22.64 4.80
CA ASN A 98 2.58 23.69 4.63
C ASN A 98 1.40 23.22 3.77
N PHE A 99 0.20 23.18 4.36
CA PHE A 99 -1.05 22.85 3.67
C PHE A 99 -1.57 24.06 2.91
N LEU A 100 -1.49 24.01 1.58
CA LEU A 100 -1.89 25.12 0.71
C LEU A 100 -3.42 25.22 0.62
N ARG A 101 -3.93 26.45 0.66
CA ARG A 101 -5.36 26.73 0.50
C ARG A 101 -5.75 26.96 -0.96
N GLY A 102 -7.05 26.98 -1.21
CA GLY A 102 -7.62 27.08 -2.55
C GLY A 102 -7.01 28.16 -3.47
N PRO A 103 -6.81 29.40 -3.01
CA PRO A 103 -6.16 30.45 -3.81
C PRO A 103 -4.69 30.13 -4.16
N GLU A 104 -3.89 29.72 -3.18
CA GLU A 104 -2.47 29.37 -3.36
C GLU A 104 -2.28 28.17 -4.29
N ILE A 105 -3.21 27.20 -4.23
CA ILE A 105 -3.24 26.07 -5.16
C ILE A 105 -3.45 26.57 -6.59
N ARG A 106 -4.29 27.59 -6.82
CA ARG A 106 -4.60 28.08 -8.17
C ARG A 106 -3.45 28.80 -8.84
N GLU A 107 -2.46 29.27 -8.10
CA GLU A 107 -1.25 29.87 -8.66
C GLU A 107 -0.45 28.84 -9.47
N ARG A 108 -0.36 27.60 -8.96
CA ARG A 108 0.38 26.49 -9.59
C ARG A 108 -0.52 25.55 -10.40
N TYR A 109 -1.78 25.43 -10.00
CA TYR A 109 -2.80 24.58 -10.62
C TYR A 109 -4.07 25.39 -10.89
N PRO A 110 -4.12 26.22 -11.96
CA PRO A 110 -5.23 27.15 -12.19
C PRO A 110 -6.61 26.51 -12.18
N ASN A 111 -6.72 25.29 -12.73
CA ASN A 111 -7.95 24.51 -12.77
C ASN A 111 -8.10 23.52 -11.59
N LYS A 112 -7.25 23.62 -10.55
CA LYS A 112 -7.15 22.66 -9.44
C LYS A 112 -7.14 21.20 -9.91
N PHE A 113 -6.40 20.94 -10.99
CA PHE A 113 -6.44 19.69 -11.72
C PHE A 113 -5.02 19.31 -12.18
N ILE A 114 -4.73 18.02 -12.18
CA ILE A 114 -3.52 17.45 -12.77
C ILE A 114 -3.85 16.39 -13.82
N GLN A 115 -3.01 16.31 -14.85
CA GLN A 115 -3.04 15.21 -15.82
C GLN A 115 -2.26 14.03 -15.25
N ARG A 116 -2.89 13.21 -14.42
CA ARG A 116 -2.24 12.06 -13.76
C ARG A 116 -1.55 11.05 -14.70
N ASP A 117 -1.92 11.04 -15.97
CA ASP A 117 -1.33 10.17 -16.99
C ASP A 117 0.00 10.73 -17.51
N ASP A 118 0.36 11.97 -17.16
CA ASP A 118 1.69 12.54 -17.35
C ASP A 118 2.66 11.99 -16.29
N THR A 119 3.08 10.75 -16.51
CA THR A 119 3.96 10.01 -15.60
C THR A 119 5.40 10.53 -15.55
N GLU A 120 5.78 11.43 -16.47
CA GLU A 120 7.09 12.10 -16.45
C GLU A 120 7.17 13.20 -15.39
N ARG A 121 6.01 13.73 -15.00
CA ARG A 121 5.87 14.78 -13.98
C ARG A 121 5.31 14.24 -12.67
N PHE A 122 4.26 13.44 -12.73
CA PHE A 122 3.50 13.01 -11.56
C PHE A 122 3.82 11.57 -11.19
N TYR A 123 4.24 11.35 -9.96
CA TYR A 123 4.50 10.01 -9.43
C TYR A 123 3.47 9.62 -8.37
N ILE A 124 2.79 8.49 -8.55
CA ILE A 124 1.77 8.00 -7.62
C ILE A 124 2.39 6.99 -6.65
N LEU A 125 2.34 7.32 -5.36
CA LEU A 125 2.93 6.58 -4.24
C LEU A 125 1.95 5.48 -3.76
N ASN A 126 1.85 4.39 -4.53
CA ASN A 126 0.74 3.41 -4.45
C ASN A 126 0.87 2.30 -3.39
N THR A 127 2.08 2.01 -2.90
CA THR A 127 2.35 0.88 -1.99
C THR A 127 2.71 1.38 -0.59
N LEU A 128 2.63 0.48 0.40
CA LEU A 128 3.06 0.80 1.76
C LEU A 128 4.58 1.04 1.86
N PHE A 129 5.36 0.45 0.95
CA PHE A 129 6.79 0.78 0.79
C PHE A 129 7.03 2.26 0.42
N ASN A 130 6.03 2.96 -0.11
CA ASN A 130 6.16 4.37 -0.45
C ASN A 130 5.91 5.31 0.74
N LEU A 131 5.43 4.83 1.90
CA LEU A 131 5.16 5.70 3.05
C LEU A 131 6.41 6.42 3.59
N PRO A 132 7.59 5.77 3.74
CA PRO A 132 8.81 6.45 4.17
C PRO A 132 9.21 7.60 3.24
N GLU A 133 9.22 7.37 1.93
CA GLU A 133 9.60 8.41 0.97
C GLU A 133 8.53 9.51 0.84
N THR A 134 7.24 9.17 1.03
CA THR A 134 6.16 10.16 1.06
C THR A 134 6.44 11.20 2.15
N TYR A 135 6.80 10.74 3.36
CA TYR A 135 7.17 11.63 4.45
C TYR A 135 8.51 12.32 4.18
N LEU A 136 9.51 11.61 3.67
CA LEU A 136 10.83 12.17 3.35
C LEU A 136 10.75 13.31 2.33
N PHE A 137 9.89 13.23 1.32
CA PHE A 137 9.67 14.34 0.39
C PHE A 137 9.19 15.60 1.10
N ALA A 138 8.25 15.46 2.05
CA ALA A 138 7.79 16.58 2.86
C ALA A 138 8.94 17.14 3.73
N CYS A 139 9.70 16.28 4.40
CA CYS A 139 10.86 16.69 5.21
C CYS A 139 11.89 17.46 4.39
N LEU A 140 12.24 16.97 3.19
CA LEU A 140 13.26 17.60 2.34
C LEU A 140 12.76 18.96 1.84
N VAL A 141 11.54 19.03 1.30
CA VAL A 141 10.98 20.30 0.83
C VAL A 141 10.89 21.31 1.97
N ASP A 142 10.47 20.89 3.16
CA ASP A 142 10.41 21.75 4.35
C ASP A 142 11.82 22.22 4.78
N PHE A 143 12.78 21.30 4.89
CA PHE A 143 14.14 21.61 5.29
C PHE A 143 14.81 22.62 4.36
N PHE A 144 14.78 22.38 3.04
CA PHE A 144 15.40 23.29 2.07
C PHE A 144 14.65 24.61 1.93
N SER A 145 13.35 24.66 2.23
CA SER A 145 12.57 25.92 2.23
C SER A 145 12.88 26.80 3.42
N ASN A 146 13.28 26.22 4.55
CA ASN A 146 13.53 26.93 5.80
C ASN A 146 15.02 27.08 6.15
N CYS A 147 15.93 26.59 5.30
CA CYS A 147 17.37 26.69 5.50
C CYS A 147 17.93 27.94 4.81
N ASP A 148 18.50 28.88 5.58
CA ASP A 148 19.07 30.15 5.10
C ASP A 148 20.15 30.00 4.01
N THR A 149 20.76 28.81 3.91
CA THR A 149 21.79 28.53 2.88
C THR A 149 21.19 28.38 1.48
N TYR A 150 19.90 28.05 1.38
CA TYR A 150 19.22 27.77 0.13
C TYR A 150 18.21 28.86 -0.19
N THR A 151 18.14 29.25 -1.46
CA THR A 151 17.10 30.14 -1.97
C THR A 151 16.04 29.32 -2.70
N SER A 152 14.80 29.35 -2.20
CA SER A 152 13.66 28.69 -2.85
C SER A 152 13.36 29.33 -4.22
N CYS A 153 13.22 28.48 -5.22
CA CYS A 153 12.79 28.81 -6.57
C CYS A 153 11.48 28.06 -6.85
N GLU A 154 10.75 28.44 -7.90
CA GLU A 154 9.48 27.79 -8.23
C GLU A 154 9.59 26.27 -8.45
N THR A 155 10.72 25.81 -9.00
CA THR A 155 10.94 24.40 -9.37
C THR A 155 12.09 23.73 -8.61
N GLY A 156 12.54 24.30 -7.49
CA GLY A 156 13.59 23.71 -6.67
C GLY A 156 14.31 24.71 -5.78
N PHE A 157 15.57 24.42 -5.45
CA PHE A 157 16.38 25.22 -4.53
C PHE A 157 17.72 25.56 -5.16
N LYS A 158 18.23 26.77 -4.87
CA LYS A 158 19.55 27.22 -5.33
C LYS A 158 20.48 27.46 -4.14
N ASN A 159 21.72 26.99 -4.24
CA ASN A 159 22.80 27.27 -3.30
C ASN A 159 24.07 27.65 -4.10
N GLY A 160 24.41 28.94 -4.13
CA GLY A 160 25.47 29.46 -4.99
C GLY A 160 25.23 29.13 -6.47
N ASP A 161 26.16 28.42 -7.11
CA ASP A 161 26.08 27.99 -8.50
C ASP A 161 25.38 26.63 -8.70
N LEU A 162 24.93 26.00 -7.61
CA LEU A 162 24.24 24.70 -7.65
C LEU A 162 22.72 24.91 -7.61
N PHE A 163 22.03 24.30 -8.57
CA PHE A 163 20.57 24.25 -8.62
C PHE A 163 20.10 22.81 -8.48
N MET A 164 19.25 22.56 -7.49
CA MET A 164 18.61 21.28 -7.24
C MET A 164 17.12 21.39 -7.51
N SER A 165 16.67 20.80 -8.61
CA SER A 165 15.24 20.74 -8.94
C SER A 165 14.50 19.75 -8.04
N TYR A 166 13.18 19.93 -7.87
CA TYR A 166 12.36 18.92 -7.20
C TYR A 166 12.38 17.58 -7.93
N LYS A 167 12.52 17.57 -9.27
CA LYS A 167 12.63 16.35 -10.07
C LYS A 167 13.93 15.59 -9.81
N SER A 168 15.07 16.27 -9.72
CA SER A 168 16.35 15.63 -9.37
C SER A 168 16.34 15.12 -7.94
N MET A 169 15.81 15.90 -7.00
CA MET A 169 15.65 15.48 -5.61
C MET A 169 14.72 14.25 -5.50
N PHE A 170 13.63 14.23 -6.27
CA PHE A 170 12.76 13.06 -6.38
C PHE A 170 13.51 11.83 -6.87
N GLN A 171 14.31 11.97 -7.92
CA GLN A 171 15.09 10.86 -8.47
C GLN A 171 16.10 10.32 -7.45
N ASP A 172 16.80 11.20 -6.72
CA ASP A 172 17.76 10.78 -5.70
C ASP A 172 17.10 9.98 -4.58
N VAL A 173 15.92 10.42 -4.11
CA VAL A 173 15.15 9.69 -3.09
C VAL A 173 14.70 8.33 -3.63
N ARG A 174 14.15 8.27 -4.85
CA ARG A 174 13.73 7.01 -5.48
C ARG A 174 14.90 6.03 -5.62
N ASP A 175 16.04 6.53 -6.08
CA ASP A 175 17.26 5.74 -6.24
C ASP A 175 17.81 5.28 -4.87
N ALA A 176 17.70 6.11 -3.83
CA ALA A 176 18.07 5.74 -2.47
C ALA A 176 17.16 4.65 -1.89
N VAL A 177 15.83 4.77 -2.04
CA VAL A 177 14.86 3.76 -1.62
C VAL A 177 15.12 2.43 -2.33
N ASP A 178 15.29 2.46 -3.66
CA ASP A 178 15.58 1.26 -4.44
C ASP A 178 16.94 0.65 -4.02
N TRP A 179 17.96 1.49 -3.80
CA TRP A 179 19.25 1.01 -3.28
C TRP A 179 19.11 0.33 -1.93
N VAL A 180 18.35 0.91 -0.99
CA VAL A 180 18.11 0.34 0.34
C VAL A 180 17.44 -1.03 0.26
N HIS A 181 16.49 -1.21 -0.66
CA HIS A 181 15.76 -2.48 -0.84
C HIS A 181 16.57 -3.57 -1.57
N PHE A 182 17.42 -3.19 -2.54
CA PHE A 182 18.12 -4.16 -3.39
C PHE A 182 19.59 -4.39 -3.02
N LYS A 183 20.27 -3.38 -2.48
CA LYS A 183 21.72 -3.37 -2.23
C LYS A 183 22.09 -3.03 -0.79
N GLY A 184 21.21 -2.34 -0.07
CA GLY A 184 21.39 -1.95 1.32
C GLY A 184 21.08 -3.07 2.31
N THR A 185 21.01 -2.68 3.58
CA THR A 185 20.89 -3.59 4.73
C THR A 185 19.45 -3.76 5.23
N LEU A 186 18.44 -3.20 4.53
CA LEU A 186 17.03 -3.30 4.96
C LEU A 186 16.59 -4.75 5.14
N LYS A 187 16.80 -5.58 4.12
CA LYS A 187 16.44 -7.02 4.16
C LYS A 187 17.21 -7.78 5.23
N GLU A 188 18.48 -7.45 5.43
CA GLU A 188 19.34 -8.07 6.45
C GLU A 188 18.80 -7.75 7.86
N LYS A 189 18.67 -6.46 8.19
CA LYS A 189 18.13 -5.98 9.47
C LYS A 189 16.71 -6.48 9.74
N THR A 190 15.89 -6.62 8.69
CA THR A 190 14.54 -7.18 8.81
C THR A 190 14.59 -8.64 9.26
N VAL A 191 15.45 -9.44 8.62
CA VAL A 191 15.57 -10.88 8.90
C VAL A 191 16.23 -11.15 10.25
N GLU A 192 17.11 -10.27 10.72
CA GLU A 192 17.72 -10.37 12.05
C GLU A 192 16.71 -10.22 13.19
N ASN A 193 15.55 -9.62 12.95
CA ASN A 193 14.52 -9.40 13.97
C ASN A 193 13.11 -9.45 13.37
N LEU A 194 12.71 -10.61 12.86
CA LEU A 194 11.43 -10.79 12.17
C LEU A 194 10.23 -10.55 13.10
N GLU A 195 10.35 -10.87 14.39
CA GLU A 195 9.31 -10.60 15.38
C GLU A 195 9.03 -9.11 15.54
N LYS A 196 10.03 -8.24 15.38
CA LYS A 196 9.83 -6.79 15.43
C LYS A 196 9.16 -6.27 14.16
N TYR A 197 9.42 -6.86 13.00
CA TYR A 197 9.08 -6.26 11.72
C TYR A 197 7.96 -6.94 10.94
N VAL A 198 7.62 -8.21 11.23
CA VAL A 198 6.68 -8.99 10.40
C VAL A 198 5.55 -9.55 11.27
N VAL A 199 4.31 -9.33 10.83
CA VAL A 199 3.12 -9.93 11.46
C VAL A 199 3.11 -11.43 11.17
N LYS A 200 2.86 -12.24 12.20
CA LYS A 200 2.82 -13.70 12.12
C LYS A 200 1.48 -14.23 12.61
N ASP A 201 0.80 -15.05 11.79
CA ASP A 201 -0.54 -15.57 12.09
C ASP A 201 -0.62 -17.09 11.85
N GLY A 202 -0.88 -17.85 12.91
CA GLY A 202 -1.03 -19.31 12.85
C GLY A 202 -2.22 -19.81 12.02
N LYS A 203 -3.11 -18.91 11.59
CA LYS A 203 -4.22 -19.24 10.68
C LYS A 203 -3.80 -19.30 9.21
N LEU A 204 -2.63 -18.75 8.84
CA LEU A 204 -2.15 -18.77 7.46
C LEU A 204 -1.97 -20.19 6.90
N PRO A 205 -1.27 -21.12 7.60
CA PRO A 205 -1.16 -22.51 7.15
C PRO A 205 -2.53 -23.20 6.98
N LEU A 206 -3.49 -22.88 7.85
CA LEU A 206 -4.86 -23.41 7.78
C LEU A 206 -5.60 -22.93 6.53
N LEU A 207 -5.49 -21.64 6.21
CA LEU A 207 -6.16 -21.07 5.04
C LEU A 207 -5.63 -21.69 3.75
N LEU A 208 -4.30 -21.75 3.61
CA LEU A 208 -3.67 -22.29 2.42
C LEU A 208 -3.90 -23.79 2.27
N SER A 209 -3.94 -24.56 3.37
CA SER A 209 -4.27 -25.99 3.28
C SER A 209 -5.69 -26.20 2.77
N ARG A 210 -6.66 -25.40 3.25
CA ARG A 210 -8.06 -25.46 2.80
C ARG A 210 -8.24 -25.03 1.35
N MET A 211 -7.44 -24.07 0.88
CA MET A 211 -7.43 -23.72 -0.54
C MET A 211 -6.91 -24.88 -1.39
N ASN A 212 -5.82 -25.52 -0.96
CA ASN A 212 -5.20 -26.64 -1.66
C ASN A 212 -6.11 -27.91 -1.71
N GLU A 213 -7.05 -28.05 -0.77
CA GLU A 213 -8.08 -29.10 -0.82
C GLU A 213 -9.05 -28.99 -2.01
N VAL A 214 -9.24 -27.78 -2.57
CA VAL A 214 -10.27 -27.51 -3.60
C VAL A 214 -9.73 -26.89 -4.89
N ALA A 215 -8.54 -26.31 -4.86
CA ALA A 215 -7.94 -25.55 -5.95
C ALA A 215 -6.41 -25.54 -5.83
N LYS A 216 -5.72 -25.23 -6.93
CA LYS A 216 -4.27 -25.04 -6.90
C LYS A 216 -3.90 -23.73 -6.20
N VAL A 217 -2.75 -23.68 -5.55
CA VAL A 217 -2.24 -22.49 -4.87
C VAL A 217 -0.88 -22.13 -5.46
N PHE A 218 -0.65 -20.86 -5.79
CA PHE A 218 0.65 -20.40 -6.28
C PHE A 218 1.12 -19.10 -5.64
N LEU A 219 2.44 -18.94 -5.58
CA LEU A 219 3.11 -17.71 -5.18
C LEU A 219 3.72 -17.07 -6.44
N ALA A 220 3.50 -15.77 -6.64
CA ALA A 220 4.16 -14.97 -7.66
C ALA A 220 4.60 -13.64 -7.04
N THR A 221 5.84 -13.58 -6.56
CA THR A 221 6.39 -12.42 -5.83
C THR A 221 7.47 -11.69 -6.62
N ASN A 222 7.61 -10.38 -6.41
CA ASN A 222 8.71 -9.58 -6.96
C ASN A 222 10.03 -9.80 -6.20
N SER A 223 9.98 -10.29 -4.96
CA SER A 223 11.16 -10.54 -4.14
C SER A 223 11.98 -11.72 -4.67
N ASP A 224 13.28 -11.72 -4.37
CA ASP A 224 14.19 -12.81 -4.72
C ASP A 224 13.96 -14.06 -3.84
N TYR A 225 14.48 -15.22 -4.28
CA TYR A 225 14.29 -16.48 -3.55
C TYR A 225 14.85 -16.47 -2.13
N LYS A 226 16.04 -15.89 -1.89
CA LYS A 226 16.68 -15.96 -0.57
C LYS A 226 15.88 -15.19 0.47
N TYR A 227 15.38 -14.01 0.09
CA TYR A 227 14.51 -13.24 0.95
C TYR A 227 13.15 -13.92 1.14
N THR A 228 12.55 -14.40 0.04
CA THR A 228 11.27 -15.13 0.07
C THR A 228 11.34 -16.33 1.01
N ASP A 229 12.39 -17.14 0.92
CA ASP A 229 12.56 -18.34 1.74
C ASP A 229 12.69 -18.01 3.24
N LYS A 230 13.42 -16.94 3.59
CA LYS A 230 13.55 -16.46 4.98
C LYS A 230 12.21 -15.98 5.56
N ILE A 231 11.51 -15.11 4.82
CA ILE A 231 10.22 -14.56 5.26
C ILE A 231 9.17 -15.66 5.35
N MET A 232 9.04 -16.49 4.31
CA MET A 232 8.05 -17.57 4.29
C MET A 232 8.36 -18.64 5.33
N THR A 233 9.63 -18.96 5.60
CA THR A 233 9.97 -19.87 6.71
C THR A 233 9.50 -19.30 8.04
N TYR A 234 9.73 -18.01 8.30
CA TYR A 234 9.24 -17.36 9.52
C TYR A 234 7.72 -17.36 9.62
N LEU A 235 6.99 -17.07 8.53
CA LEU A 235 5.52 -17.06 8.52
C LEU A 235 4.89 -18.42 8.81
N PHE A 236 5.63 -19.52 8.59
CA PHE A 236 5.15 -20.89 8.82
C PHE A 236 5.79 -21.57 10.03
N ASP A 237 6.75 -20.91 10.69
CA ASP A 237 7.46 -21.42 11.85
C ASP A 237 6.56 -21.46 13.09
N PHE A 238 5.76 -22.51 13.18
CA PHE A 238 4.93 -22.88 14.30
C PHE A 238 5.21 -24.32 14.69
N PRO A 239 4.98 -24.73 15.95
CA PRO A 239 5.15 -26.12 16.38
C PRO A 239 4.07 -27.06 15.82
N HIS A 240 3.38 -26.66 14.75
CA HIS A 240 2.31 -27.41 14.10
C HIS A 240 2.20 -27.07 12.61
N GLY A 241 1.51 -27.91 11.85
CA GLY A 241 1.10 -27.64 10.47
C GLY A 241 -0.18 -26.79 10.39
N PRO A 242 -1.17 -27.15 9.54
CA PRO A 242 -2.41 -26.39 9.39
C PRO A 242 -3.24 -26.20 10.66
N LYS A 243 -3.15 -27.11 11.62
CA LYS A 243 -3.89 -27.04 12.89
C LYS A 243 -2.99 -27.49 14.04
N ALA A 244 -3.27 -27.01 15.25
CA ALA A 244 -2.61 -27.51 16.46
C ALA A 244 -2.71 -29.05 16.52
N GLY A 245 -1.59 -29.71 16.79
CA GLY A 245 -1.47 -31.18 16.81
C GLY A 245 -1.16 -31.84 15.47
N THR A 246 -1.12 -31.10 14.35
CA THR A 246 -0.62 -31.62 13.06
C THR A 246 0.87 -31.38 12.89
N SER A 247 1.60 -32.25 12.20
CA SER A 247 3.04 -32.09 11.96
C SER A 247 3.34 -30.81 11.19
N HIS A 248 4.38 -30.08 11.61
CA HIS A 248 4.92 -28.94 10.87
C HIS A 248 5.29 -29.36 9.44
N ARG A 249 5.06 -28.46 8.48
CA ARG A 249 5.39 -28.66 7.06
C ARG A 249 6.13 -27.44 6.52
N PRO A 250 7.15 -27.64 5.65
CA PRO A 250 7.84 -26.53 5.01
C PRO A 250 6.86 -25.69 4.16
N TRP A 251 7.06 -24.36 4.12
CA TRP A 251 6.16 -23.42 3.46
C TRP A 251 5.94 -23.76 1.98
N GLN A 252 6.97 -24.29 1.30
CA GLN A 252 6.91 -24.68 -0.11
C GLN A 252 5.83 -25.74 -0.37
N SER A 253 5.55 -26.62 0.60
CA SER A 253 4.55 -27.69 0.47
C SER A 253 3.10 -27.20 0.38
N TYR A 254 2.85 -25.92 0.64
CA TYR A 254 1.53 -25.31 0.52
C TYR A 254 1.22 -24.79 -0.88
N PHE A 255 2.22 -24.75 -1.78
CA PHE A 255 2.11 -24.17 -3.11
C PHE A 255 2.36 -25.22 -4.20
N ASP A 256 1.48 -25.27 -5.20
CA ASP A 256 1.64 -26.06 -6.42
C ASP A 256 2.68 -25.45 -7.38
N LEU A 257 2.85 -24.12 -7.32
CA LEU A 257 3.82 -23.37 -8.11
C LEU A 257 4.38 -22.20 -7.29
N ILE A 258 5.70 -22.06 -7.29
CA ILE A 258 6.40 -20.96 -6.63
C ILE A 258 7.20 -20.21 -7.69
N LEU A 259 6.93 -18.92 -7.83
CA LEU A 259 7.60 -18.02 -8.76
C LEU A 259 8.08 -16.77 -8.01
N VAL A 260 9.38 -16.51 -8.10
CA VAL A 260 10.06 -15.34 -7.52
C VAL A 260 10.54 -14.40 -8.64
N ASP A 261 11.05 -13.22 -8.30
CA ASP A 261 11.53 -12.23 -9.26
C ASP A 261 10.52 -11.93 -10.39
N ALA A 262 9.21 -11.90 -10.08
CA ALA A 262 8.15 -11.83 -11.08
C ALA A 262 8.21 -10.55 -11.95
N ARG A 263 8.74 -9.45 -11.41
CA ARG A 263 8.80 -8.12 -12.05
C ARG A 263 7.43 -7.59 -12.48
N LYS A 264 6.42 -7.73 -11.62
CA LYS A 264 5.12 -7.07 -11.79
C LYS A 264 5.32 -5.56 -11.84
N PRO A 265 4.67 -4.83 -12.77
CA PRO A 265 3.58 -5.26 -13.65
C PRO A 265 3.98 -5.90 -14.99
N LEU A 266 5.27 -5.91 -15.36
CA LEU A 266 5.74 -6.47 -16.63
C LEU A 266 5.33 -7.93 -16.80
N PHE A 267 5.31 -8.67 -15.69
CA PHE A 267 4.81 -10.04 -15.55
C PHE A 267 3.46 -10.30 -16.27
N PHE A 268 2.52 -9.36 -16.19
CA PHE A 268 1.17 -9.51 -16.76
C PHE A 268 1.09 -9.17 -18.26
N GLY A 269 2.21 -8.76 -18.87
CA GLY A 269 2.38 -8.56 -20.30
C GLY A 269 3.38 -9.55 -20.86
N GLU A 270 4.45 -9.05 -21.48
CA GLU A 270 5.52 -9.89 -22.06
C GLU A 270 6.33 -10.68 -21.01
N GLY A 271 6.37 -10.20 -19.76
CA GLY A 271 7.15 -10.83 -18.70
C GLY A 271 8.65 -10.83 -18.97
N THR A 272 9.33 -11.84 -18.45
CA THR A 272 10.77 -12.06 -18.68
C THR A 272 11.05 -13.52 -19.00
N VAL A 273 12.31 -13.84 -19.34
CA VAL A 273 12.74 -15.22 -19.53
C VAL A 273 12.47 -16.05 -18.27
N LEU A 274 11.82 -17.21 -18.42
CA LEU A 274 11.59 -18.14 -17.32
C LEU A 274 12.89 -18.85 -16.95
N ARG A 275 13.26 -18.78 -15.67
CA ARG A 275 14.46 -19.41 -15.10
C ARG A 275 14.08 -20.37 -13.98
N GLN A 276 15.00 -21.27 -13.65
CA GLN A 276 14.88 -22.16 -12.49
C GLN A 276 15.83 -21.70 -11.39
N VAL A 277 15.35 -21.65 -10.16
CA VAL A 277 16.18 -21.41 -8.97
C VAL A 277 16.81 -22.73 -8.52
N ASP A 278 18.11 -22.69 -8.22
CA ASP A 278 18.76 -23.69 -7.38
C ASP A 278 18.48 -23.34 -5.92
N THR A 279 17.57 -24.08 -5.29
CA THR A 279 17.10 -23.81 -3.93
C THR A 279 18.16 -24.06 -2.86
N THR A 280 19.23 -24.81 -3.18
CA THR A 280 20.36 -25.02 -2.25
C THR A 280 21.27 -23.80 -2.19
N THR A 281 21.54 -23.15 -3.33
CA THR A 281 22.43 -21.98 -3.39
C THR A 281 21.68 -20.64 -3.39
N GLY A 282 20.38 -20.66 -3.70
CA GLY A 282 19.54 -19.50 -3.95
C GLY A 282 19.90 -18.72 -5.21
N ARG A 283 20.64 -19.33 -6.15
CA ARG A 283 21.05 -18.72 -7.43
C ARG A 283 20.21 -19.26 -8.59
N LEU A 284 20.15 -18.51 -9.68
CA LEU A 284 19.50 -18.97 -10.90
C LEU A 284 20.39 -19.96 -11.65
N LYS A 285 19.82 -21.11 -12.04
CA LYS A 285 20.47 -22.02 -12.98
C LYS A 285 20.63 -21.34 -14.34
N ILE A 286 21.74 -21.58 -15.03
CA ILE A 286 22.04 -20.98 -16.33
C ILE A 286 21.13 -21.58 -17.40
N GLY A 287 20.54 -20.72 -18.23
CA GLY A 287 19.63 -21.10 -19.32
C GLY A 287 18.14 -20.90 -19.00
N THR A 288 17.32 -20.91 -20.05
CA THR A 288 15.86 -20.81 -19.98
C THR A 288 15.28 -22.17 -19.57
N TYR A 289 14.33 -22.17 -18.63
CA TYR A 289 13.64 -23.39 -18.25
C TYR A 289 12.58 -23.77 -19.31
N THR A 290 12.65 -24.99 -19.83
CA THR A 290 11.73 -25.50 -20.88
C THR A 290 11.01 -26.80 -20.48
N GLY A 291 11.14 -27.21 -19.22
CA GLY A 291 10.53 -28.43 -18.70
C GLY A 291 9.04 -28.26 -18.31
N PRO A 292 8.36 -29.37 -17.95
CA PRO A 292 7.01 -29.34 -17.43
C PRO A 292 6.96 -28.82 -15.97
N LEU A 293 5.76 -28.54 -15.44
CA LEU A 293 5.61 -28.31 -14.00
C LEU A 293 6.07 -29.54 -13.21
N GLN A 294 6.97 -29.37 -12.25
CA GLN A 294 7.40 -30.44 -11.35
C GLN A 294 7.36 -29.97 -9.91
N HIS A 295 6.92 -30.86 -9.02
CA HIS A 295 6.87 -30.59 -7.60
C HIS A 295 8.28 -30.25 -7.05
N GLY A 296 8.36 -29.22 -6.20
CA GLY A 296 9.62 -28.77 -5.60
C GLY A 296 10.49 -27.87 -6.48
N ILE A 297 10.08 -27.58 -7.73
CA ILE A 297 10.75 -26.56 -8.55
C ILE A 297 10.31 -25.16 -8.10
N VAL A 298 11.28 -24.26 -8.00
CA VAL A 298 11.05 -22.82 -7.85
C VAL A 298 11.46 -22.11 -9.14
N TYR A 299 10.55 -21.29 -9.66
CA TYR A 299 10.71 -20.53 -10.88
C TYR A 299 11.13 -19.09 -10.58
N SER A 300 11.79 -18.43 -11.53
CA SER A 300 12.14 -17.01 -11.45
C SER A 300 11.84 -16.32 -12.78
N GLY A 301 11.29 -15.11 -12.72
CA GLY A 301 10.89 -14.34 -13.90
C GLY A 301 9.63 -14.90 -14.58
N GLY A 302 9.67 -15.14 -15.89
CA GLY A 302 8.51 -15.64 -16.62
C GLY A 302 7.40 -14.60 -16.82
N SER A 303 6.18 -15.06 -17.10
CA SER A 303 4.98 -14.24 -17.32
C SER A 303 3.73 -14.90 -16.74
N SER A 304 2.63 -14.15 -16.66
CA SER A 304 1.33 -14.67 -16.25
C SER A 304 0.80 -15.79 -17.16
N ASP A 305 1.17 -15.76 -18.44
CA ASP A 305 0.76 -16.76 -19.41
C ASP A 305 1.40 -18.12 -19.08
N ILE A 306 2.70 -18.10 -18.72
CA ILE A 306 3.42 -19.29 -18.26
C ILE A 306 2.76 -19.89 -17.01
N VAL A 307 2.32 -19.07 -16.07
CA VAL A 307 1.60 -19.56 -14.88
C VAL A 307 0.27 -20.20 -15.27
N CYS A 308 -0.46 -19.61 -16.22
CA CYS A 308 -1.71 -20.18 -16.73
C CYS A 308 -1.46 -21.54 -17.40
N ASP A 309 -0.41 -21.65 -18.22
CA ASP A 309 -0.05 -22.88 -18.93
C ASP A 309 0.37 -23.98 -17.96
N LEU A 310 1.27 -23.69 -17.01
CA LEU A 310 1.76 -24.67 -16.03
C LEU A 310 0.64 -25.16 -15.10
N LEU A 311 -0.32 -24.30 -14.74
CA LEU A 311 -1.44 -24.66 -13.88
C LEU A 311 -2.65 -25.20 -14.66
N GLY A 312 -2.67 -25.08 -15.99
CA GLY A 312 -3.83 -25.44 -16.82
C GLY A 312 -5.05 -24.57 -16.51
N ALA A 313 -4.84 -23.30 -16.20
CA ALA A 313 -5.87 -22.36 -15.75
C ALA A 313 -6.11 -21.26 -16.79
N LYS A 314 -7.35 -20.75 -16.85
CA LYS A 314 -7.66 -19.52 -17.59
C LYS A 314 -7.80 -18.36 -16.61
N GLY A 315 -7.67 -17.13 -17.09
CA GLY A 315 -7.69 -15.96 -16.22
C GLY A 315 -8.90 -15.87 -15.27
N LYS A 316 -10.11 -16.23 -15.72
CA LYS A 316 -11.32 -16.20 -14.86
C LYS A 316 -11.37 -17.31 -13.80
N ASP A 317 -10.53 -18.34 -13.93
CA ASP A 317 -10.36 -19.42 -12.97
C ASP A 317 -9.41 -19.02 -11.82
N ILE A 318 -8.68 -17.91 -11.97
CA ILE A 318 -7.66 -17.44 -11.03
C ILE A 318 -8.22 -16.28 -10.18
N VAL A 319 -8.07 -16.38 -8.86
CA VAL A 319 -8.11 -15.21 -7.95
C VAL A 319 -6.68 -14.89 -7.55
N TYR A 320 -6.20 -13.71 -7.92
CA TYR A 320 -4.92 -13.18 -7.49
C TYR A 320 -5.10 -12.19 -6.34
N ILE A 321 -4.35 -12.41 -5.27
CA ILE A 321 -4.42 -11.72 -3.99
C ILE A 321 -3.12 -10.93 -3.84
N GLY A 322 -3.22 -9.60 -3.74
CA GLY A 322 -2.08 -8.70 -3.64
C GLY A 322 -2.48 -7.35 -3.02
N ASP A 323 -1.51 -6.54 -2.62
CA ASP A 323 -1.71 -5.21 -2.02
C ASP A 323 -1.48 -4.07 -3.03
N HIS A 324 -0.70 -4.33 -4.09
CA HIS A 324 -0.35 -3.28 -5.05
C HIS A 324 -1.49 -3.06 -6.05
N ILE A 325 -2.29 -2.00 -5.82
CA ILE A 325 -3.47 -1.67 -6.62
C ILE A 325 -3.20 -1.58 -8.12
N PHE A 326 -2.03 -1.08 -8.52
CA PHE A 326 -1.64 -1.00 -9.93
C PHE A 326 -0.98 -2.29 -10.41
N GLY A 327 0.09 -2.70 -9.73
CA GLY A 327 0.95 -3.80 -10.18
C GLY A 327 0.27 -5.16 -10.14
N ASP A 328 -0.51 -5.44 -9.10
CA ASP A 328 -1.17 -6.73 -8.90
C ASP A 328 -2.60 -6.73 -9.42
N ILE A 329 -3.38 -5.72 -9.05
CA ILE A 329 -4.84 -5.74 -9.24
C ILE A 329 -5.22 -5.19 -10.61
N LEU A 330 -4.87 -3.95 -10.92
CA LEU A 330 -5.28 -3.30 -12.17
C LEU A 330 -4.70 -4.00 -13.40
N LYS A 331 -3.41 -4.38 -13.35
CA LYS A 331 -2.73 -5.00 -14.50
C LYS A 331 -3.17 -6.44 -14.72
N SER A 332 -3.27 -7.28 -13.69
CA SER A 332 -3.83 -8.63 -13.85
C SER A 332 -5.28 -8.58 -14.37
N LYS A 333 -6.08 -7.62 -13.89
CA LYS A 333 -7.46 -7.46 -14.35
C LYS A 333 -7.56 -7.02 -15.81
N LYS A 334 -6.84 -5.96 -16.20
CA LYS A 334 -6.94 -5.36 -17.54
C LYS A 334 -6.24 -6.18 -18.62
N ARG A 335 -5.08 -6.77 -18.33
CA ARG A 335 -4.30 -7.53 -19.32
C ARG A 335 -4.77 -8.98 -19.44
N GLN A 336 -5.08 -9.62 -18.31
CA GLN A 336 -5.28 -11.06 -18.25
C GLN A 336 -6.71 -11.49 -17.85
N GLY A 337 -7.56 -10.52 -17.46
CA GLY A 337 -8.93 -10.82 -17.05
C GLY A 337 -9.04 -11.59 -15.74
N TRP A 338 -7.97 -11.63 -14.93
CA TRP A 338 -7.94 -12.33 -13.66
C TRP A 338 -9.01 -11.81 -12.68
N ARG A 339 -9.46 -12.66 -11.75
CA ARG A 339 -10.23 -12.21 -10.58
C ARG A 339 -9.23 -11.69 -9.55
N THR A 340 -9.64 -10.70 -8.79
CA THR A 340 -8.71 -9.92 -7.98
C THR A 340 -9.24 -9.76 -6.56
N PHE A 341 -8.37 -9.93 -5.59
CA PHE A 341 -8.59 -9.62 -4.19
C PHE A 341 -7.51 -8.63 -3.77
N LEU A 342 -7.91 -7.44 -3.33
CA LEU A 342 -6.98 -6.42 -2.86
C LEU A 342 -6.86 -6.50 -1.34
N VAL A 343 -5.63 -6.67 -0.85
CA VAL A 343 -5.31 -6.52 0.57
C VAL A 343 -5.08 -5.04 0.86
N ILE A 344 -5.72 -4.51 1.89
CA ILE A 344 -5.55 -3.12 2.35
C ILE A 344 -5.27 -3.19 3.86
N PRO A 345 -4.00 -3.30 4.29
CA PRO A 345 -3.66 -3.44 5.71
C PRO A 345 -4.22 -2.29 6.57
N GLU A 346 -4.24 -1.07 6.04
CA GLU A 346 -4.72 0.13 6.75
C GLU A 346 -6.22 0.09 7.04
N LEU A 347 -6.99 -0.73 6.30
CA LEU A 347 -8.44 -0.82 6.42
C LEU A 347 -8.87 -1.23 7.85
N ALA A 348 -8.03 -1.98 8.56
CA ALA A 348 -8.31 -2.35 9.95
C ALA A 348 -8.42 -1.11 10.85
N GLN A 349 -7.52 -0.14 10.71
CA GLN A 349 -7.53 1.10 11.49
C GLN A 349 -8.56 2.09 10.94
N GLU A 350 -8.69 2.19 9.61
CA GLU A 350 -9.66 3.08 8.95
C GLU A 350 -11.11 2.72 9.31
N LEU A 351 -11.46 1.42 9.39
CA LEU A 351 -12.77 1.00 9.86
C LEU A 351 -13.02 1.41 11.32
N HIS A 352 -11.98 1.48 12.14
CA HIS A 352 -12.08 1.93 13.52
C HIS A 352 -12.34 3.42 13.60
N ALA A 353 -11.56 4.23 12.87
CA ALA A 353 -11.78 5.66 12.77
C ALA A 353 -13.18 5.98 12.19
N TYR A 354 -13.60 5.27 11.15
CA TYR A 354 -14.91 5.45 10.52
C TYR A 354 -16.06 5.16 11.50
N THR A 355 -16.03 4.01 12.17
CA THR A 355 -17.08 3.62 13.14
C THR A 355 -17.13 4.55 14.35
N LEU A 356 -15.97 5.01 14.84
CA LEU A 356 -15.91 6.04 15.87
C LEU A 356 -16.50 7.36 15.37
N SER A 357 -16.12 7.82 14.19
CA SER A 357 -16.63 9.08 13.63
C SER A 357 -18.15 9.04 13.42
N ASP A 358 -18.70 7.93 12.96
CA ASP A 358 -20.14 7.71 12.85
C ASP A 358 -20.81 7.71 14.22
N MET A 359 -20.22 7.06 15.23
CA MET A 359 -20.73 7.12 16.60
C MET A 359 -20.67 8.53 17.18
N TYR A 360 -19.60 9.29 16.95
CA TYR A 360 -19.49 10.69 17.36
C TYR A 360 -20.53 11.55 16.67
N ASN A 361 -20.77 11.35 15.38
CA ASN A 361 -21.83 12.04 14.64
C ASN A 361 -23.21 11.72 15.24
N VAL A 362 -23.51 10.43 15.49
CA VAL A 362 -24.77 10.00 16.12
C VAL A 362 -24.92 10.53 17.55
N LEU A 363 -23.87 10.53 18.37
CA LEU A 363 -23.89 11.08 19.73
C LEU A 363 -24.06 12.61 19.74
N THR A 364 -23.47 13.30 18.76
CA THR A 364 -23.63 14.75 18.60
C THR A 364 -25.06 15.09 18.19
N VAL A 365 -25.63 14.34 17.25
CA VAL A 365 -27.07 14.42 16.90
C VAL A 365 -27.94 14.15 18.13
N TRP A 366 -27.67 13.07 18.87
CA TRP A 366 -28.45 12.71 20.06
C TRP A 366 -28.35 13.77 21.18
N SER A 367 -27.16 14.35 21.38
CA SER A 367 -26.94 15.45 22.32
C SER A 367 -27.72 16.71 21.92
N CYS A 368 -27.73 17.05 20.63
CA CYS A 368 -28.53 18.15 20.09
C CYS A 368 -30.03 17.88 20.28
N ILE A 369 -30.52 16.70 19.90
CA ILE A 369 -31.93 16.29 20.10
C ILE A 369 -32.30 16.32 21.59
N SER A 370 -31.46 15.79 22.47
CA SER A 370 -31.71 15.75 23.92
C SER A 370 -31.76 17.15 24.54
N LYS A 371 -30.81 18.04 24.20
CA LYS A 371 -30.82 19.45 24.64
C LYS A 371 -32.05 20.19 24.11
N TYR A 372 -32.45 19.93 22.87
CA TYR A 372 -33.61 20.54 22.24
C TYR A 372 -34.93 20.07 22.90
N CYS A 373 -35.11 18.76 23.09
CA CYS A 373 -36.26 18.18 23.80
C CYS A 373 -36.38 18.70 25.24
N THR A 374 -35.26 18.89 25.93
CA THR A 374 -35.24 19.45 27.29
C THR A 374 -35.70 20.92 27.30
N LYS A 375 -35.26 21.74 26.34
CA LYS A 375 -35.72 23.13 26.17
C LYS A 375 -37.21 23.23 25.80
N GLN A 376 -37.72 22.30 24.99
CA GLN A 376 -39.13 22.30 24.55
C GLN A 376 -40.08 21.81 25.64
N SER A 377 -39.67 20.82 26.45
CA SER A 377 -40.41 20.38 27.64
C SER A 377 -40.64 21.53 28.62
N GLN A 378 -39.64 22.41 28.80
CA GLN A 378 -39.76 23.63 29.62
C GLN A 378 -40.69 24.70 29.01
N ARG A 379 -41.04 24.61 27.73
CA ARG A 379 -41.88 25.58 27.00
C ARG A 379 -43.28 25.07 26.64
N GLY A 380 -43.62 23.82 26.97
CA GLY A 380 -44.96 23.26 26.79
C GLY A 380 -45.40 23.02 25.33
N LEU A 381 -44.46 22.96 24.38
CA LEU A 381 -44.75 22.80 22.95
C LEU A 381 -44.73 21.32 22.50
N THR A 382 -45.62 20.94 21.59
CA THR A 382 -45.67 19.58 21.01
C THR A 382 -44.60 19.37 19.95
N ILE A 383 -43.85 18.26 20.05
CA ILE A 383 -42.65 17.91 19.23
C ILE A 383 -42.87 18.10 17.72
N TYR A 384 -44.06 17.78 17.20
CA TYR A 384 -44.37 17.84 15.77
C TYR A 384 -44.37 19.27 15.18
N SER A 385 -44.62 20.31 15.98
CA SER A 385 -44.63 21.71 15.51
C SER A 385 -43.23 22.33 15.36
N CYS A 386 -42.19 21.63 15.84
CA CYS A 386 -40.84 22.18 15.97
C CYS A 386 -39.78 21.46 15.12
N LEU A 387 -40.18 20.46 14.34
CA LEU A 387 -39.30 19.68 13.45
C LEU A 387 -38.44 20.56 12.52
N PRO A 388 -38.96 21.61 11.85
CA PRO A 388 -38.15 22.42 10.92
C PRO A 388 -36.94 23.11 11.56
N ALA A 389 -37.08 23.59 12.81
CA ALA A 389 -35.99 24.29 13.52
C ALA A 389 -34.90 23.34 14.01
N LEU A 390 -35.26 22.11 14.40
CA LEU A 390 -34.29 21.06 14.71
C LEU A 390 -33.50 20.64 13.46
N PHE A 391 -34.15 20.62 12.29
CA PHE A 391 -33.50 20.34 11.01
C PHE A 391 -32.46 21.41 10.61
N GLU A 392 -32.76 22.70 10.81
CA GLU A 392 -31.78 23.78 10.56
C GLU A 392 -30.56 23.70 11.50
N GLU A 393 -30.74 23.40 12.78
CA GLU A 393 -29.63 23.19 13.72
C GLU A 393 -28.75 21.99 13.34
N LEU A 394 -29.35 20.91 12.81
CA LEU A 394 -28.62 19.74 12.32
C LEU A 394 -27.87 20.00 11.00
N GLN A 395 -28.42 20.84 10.12
CA GLN A 395 -27.73 21.28 8.89
C GLN A 395 -26.50 22.14 9.17
N GLY A 396 -26.54 23.01 10.19
CA GLY A 396 -25.40 23.85 10.58
C GLY A 396 -24.20 23.07 11.14
N LEU A 397 -24.37 21.78 11.45
CA LEU A 397 -23.33 20.90 12.00
C LEU A 397 -22.66 20.00 10.95
N ASP A 398 -22.96 20.18 9.65
CA ASP A 398 -22.39 19.40 8.53
C ASP A 398 -22.63 17.88 8.65
N ILE A 399 -23.76 17.49 9.26
CA ILE A 399 -24.11 16.09 9.51
C ILE A 399 -24.91 15.53 8.33
N PHE A 400 -24.38 14.50 7.68
CA PHE A 400 -24.90 13.81 6.49
C PHE A 400 -26.38 13.34 6.58
N LEU A 401 -26.95 13.27 7.78
CA LEU A 401 -28.33 12.86 8.04
C LEU A 401 -29.40 13.84 7.51
N ALA A 402 -29.08 15.13 7.38
CA ALA A 402 -30.06 16.14 6.96
C ALA A 402 -30.49 15.99 5.48
N GLU A 403 -29.62 15.49 4.61
CA GLU A 403 -29.96 15.22 3.20
C GLU A 403 -30.67 13.88 3.01
N LEU A 404 -30.48 12.92 3.92
CA LEU A 404 -30.99 11.55 3.80
C LEU A 404 -32.48 11.41 4.16
N TYR A 405 -33.07 12.43 4.82
CA TYR A 405 -34.48 12.48 5.22
C TYR A 405 -35.32 13.49 4.40
N LYS A 406 -34.79 13.97 3.27
CA LYS A 406 -35.53 14.73 2.26
C LYS A 406 -36.24 13.77 1.30
#